data_AF-A0A838H9V2-F1
#
_entry.id   AF-A0A838H9V2-F1
#
_cell.length_a   1.000
_cell.length_b   1.000
_cell.length_c   1.000
_cell.angle_alpha   90.00
_cell.angle_beta   90.00
_cell.angle_gamma   90.00
#
_symmetry.space_group_name_H-M   'P 1'
#
loop_
_entity.id
_entity.type
_entity.pdbx_description
1 polymer ?
#
loop_
_entity_poly.entity_id
_entity_poly.type
_entity_poly.pdbx_seq_one_letter_code
_entity_poly.pdbx_strand_id
1 'polypeptide(L)'
;MGTSFGRGGATGFQQDLANADCIIIQGSNMAEAHPVGFQWVMEAKARGAKIIHIDPRFTRTSAVADTFVPLRVGSDIVFLGGIINHIMQNELDFREYVVAYTNAATIVSEDFRDTEDLDGLFSGFDPETRTYDPASWQYDGQEDDGDDRQDHEQQRETASAMQHETHGMSVDSDPPRDETLQHPNCVFQILKRHYARYTPEMVAQACGVSREAFQEVCDAWVTNSGRERTTALVYSVGWTQHSVGVQYIRAGAILQLLMGNMGRPGGGVFALRGHASIQGSTDIPTLFNILPGYLPMPNAQEHQSLADWIGSMKHPGAKGFW
;
A
#
# COMPACT_ATOMS: atom_id res chain seq x y z
N MET A 1 2.79 0.82 -4.19
CA MET A 1 3.10 -0.62 -4.27
C MET A 1 4.59 -0.89 -4.08
N GLY A 2 5.50 -0.15 -4.76
CA GLY A 2 6.96 -0.28 -4.63
C GLY A 2 7.45 -0.38 -3.18
N THR A 3 7.15 0.61 -2.35
CA THR A 3 7.53 0.64 -0.92
C THR A 3 6.94 -0.50 -0.09
N SER A 4 5.82 -1.11 -0.49
CA SER A 4 5.17 -2.18 0.30
C SER A 4 5.69 -3.57 -0.05
N PHE A 5 6.01 -3.81 -1.31
CA PHE A 5 6.27 -5.15 -1.83
C PHE A 5 7.57 -5.25 -2.66
N GLY A 6 8.35 -4.17 -2.72
CA GLY A 6 9.56 -4.05 -3.54
C GLY A 6 9.31 -3.79 -5.03
N ARG A 7 8.05 -3.77 -5.51
CA ARG A 7 7.72 -3.52 -6.93
C ARG A 7 6.41 -2.72 -7.10
N GLY A 8 6.38 -1.85 -8.13
CA GLY A 8 5.20 -1.04 -8.51
C GLY A 8 4.13 -1.77 -9.36
N GLY A 9 4.46 -2.96 -9.85
CA GLY A 9 3.60 -3.82 -10.69
C GLY A 9 2.26 -4.21 -10.05
N ALA A 10 1.30 -4.65 -10.86
CA ALA A 10 0.18 -5.46 -10.34
C ALA A 10 0.78 -6.78 -9.84
N THR A 11 0.24 -7.32 -8.74
CA THR A 11 0.88 -8.47 -8.09
C THR A 11 0.46 -9.82 -8.69
N GLY A 12 -0.52 -9.81 -9.58
CA GLY A 12 -1.06 -10.96 -10.30
C GLY A 12 -1.57 -10.58 -11.69
N PHE A 13 -2.13 -11.55 -12.40
CA PHE A 13 -2.70 -11.39 -13.73
C PHE A 13 -4.22 -11.58 -13.69
N GLN A 14 -4.98 -10.91 -14.56
CA GLN A 14 -6.44 -10.78 -14.43
C GLN A 14 -7.19 -12.13 -14.37
N GLN A 15 -6.69 -13.17 -15.05
CA GLN A 15 -7.28 -14.51 -15.01
C GLN A 15 -7.29 -15.10 -13.59
N ASP A 16 -6.30 -14.75 -12.75
CA ASP A 16 -6.21 -15.25 -11.39
C ASP A 16 -7.32 -14.71 -10.47
N LEU A 17 -8.02 -13.64 -10.86
CA LEU A 17 -9.23 -13.20 -10.16
C LEU A 17 -10.30 -14.29 -10.09
N ALA A 18 -10.34 -15.19 -11.09
CA ALA A 18 -11.23 -16.35 -11.07
C ALA A 18 -10.99 -17.27 -9.87
N ASN A 19 -9.82 -17.18 -9.22
CA ASN A 19 -9.44 -17.94 -8.04
C ASN A 19 -9.82 -17.29 -6.71
N ALA A 20 -10.34 -16.06 -6.69
CA ALA A 20 -10.69 -15.37 -5.46
C ALA A 20 -11.93 -15.96 -4.74
N ASP A 21 -11.98 -15.76 -3.42
CA ASP A 21 -13.15 -15.99 -2.56
C ASP A 21 -13.96 -14.71 -2.33
N CYS A 22 -13.28 -13.57 -2.39
CA CYS A 22 -13.89 -12.26 -2.39
C CYS A 22 -13.10 -11.33 -3.31
N ILE A 23 -13.82 -10.48 -4.04
CA ILE A 23 -13.21 -9.44 -4.88
C ILE A 23 -13.78 -8.11 -4.43
N ILE A 24 -12.90 -7.24 -3.96
CA ILE A 24 -13.22 -5.88 -3.56
C ILE A 24 -12.74 -4.96 -4.67
N ILE A 25 -13.69 -4.29 -5.30
CA ILE A 25 -13.45 -3.33 -6.36
C ILE A 25 -13.68 -1.93 -5.77
N GLN A 26 -12.60 -1.21 -5.52
CA GLN A 26 -12.64 0.14 -4.95
C GLN A 26 -11.69 1.05 -5.72
N GLY A 27 -12.17 2.22 -6.16
CA GLY A 27 -11.39 3.10 -7.03
C GLY A 27 -11.23 2.55 -8.46
N SER A 28 -12.13 1.68 -8.91
CA SER A 28 -12.18 1.15 -10.28
C SER A 28 -13.61 0.86 -10.70
N ASN A 29 -13.96 1.20 -11.94
CA ASN A 29 -15.18 0.75 -12.59
C ASN A 29 -14.85 -0.37 -13.59
N MET A 30 -14.42 -1.52 -13.06
CA MET A 30 -13.77 -2.58 -13.85
C MET A 30 -14.64 -3.12 -14.99
N ALA A 31 -15.96 -3.24 -14.82
CA ALA A 31 -16.85 -3.73 -15.88
C ALA A 31 -16.92 -2.80 -17.10
N GLU A 32 -16.55 -1.53 -16.95
CA GLU A 32 -16.52 -0.55 -18.05
C GLU A 32 -15.09 -0.28 -18.54
N ALA A 33 -14.13 -0.17 -17.62
CA ALA A 33 -12.75 0.15 -17.92
C ALA A 33 -11.92 -1.06 -18.38
N HIS A 34 -12.27 -2.26 -17.92
CA HIS A 34 -11.57 -3.52 -18.21
C HIS A 34 -12.56 -4.66 -18.50
N PRO A 35 -13.51 -4.49 -19.46
CA PRO A 35 -14.65 -5.39 -19.62
C PRO A 35 -14.26 -6.84 -19.94
N VAL A 36 -13.19 -7.05 -20.72
CA VAL A 36 -12.69 -8.40 -21.01
C VAL A 36 -12.05 -9.03 -19.77
N GLY A 37 -11.35 -8.25 -18.95
CA GLY A 37 -10.81 -8.71 -17.68
C GLY A 37 -11.89 -9.08 -16.67
N PHE A 38 -12.99 -8.33 -16.70
CA PHE A 38 -14.12 -8.50 -15.78
C PHE A 38 -14.81 -9.87 -15.93
N GLN A 39 -14.59 -10.59 -17.04
CA GLN A 39 -15.07 -11.97 -17.17
C GLN A 39 -14.61 -12.85 -16.00
N TRP A 40 -13.37 -12.67 -15.52
CA TRP A 40 -12.81 -13.47 -14.43
C TRP A 40 -13.39 -13.15 -13.06
N VAL A 41 -13.88 -11.91 -12.88
CA VAL A 41 -14.68 -11.53 -11.70
C VAL A 41 -16.01 -12.28 -11.72
N MET A 42 -16.63 -12.41 -12.89
CA MET A 42 -17.89 -13.15 -13.05
C MET A 42 -17.69 -14.67 -12.89
N GLU A 43 -16.57 -15.23 -13.35
CA GLU A 43 -16.21 -16.64 -13.10
C GLU A 43 -16.02 -16.90 -11.60
N ALA A 44 -15.31 -16.02 -10.89
CA ALA A 44 -15.18 -16.11 -9.43
C ALA A 44 -16.56 -16.08 -8.75
N LYS A 45 -17.42 -15.13 -9.16
CA LYS A 45 -18.79 -15.01 -8.65
C LYS A 45 -19.63 -16.26 -8.92
N ALA A 46 -19.54 -16.85 -10.11
CA ALA A 46 -20.25 -18.09 -10.46
C ALA A 46 -19.83 -19.28 -9.58
N ARG A 47 -18.60 -19.26 -9.07
CA ARG A 47 -18.07 -20.24 -8.11
C ARG A 47 -18.44 -19.92 -6.65
N GLY A 48 -19.07 -18.78 -6.38
CA GLY A 48 -19.51 -18.35 -5.06
C GLY A 48 -18.65 -17.27 -4.40
N ALA A 49 -17.74 -16.62 -5.13
CA ALA A 49 -17.00 -15.49 -4.59
C ALA A 49 -17.91 -14.28 -4.34
N LYS A 50 -17.70 -13.59 -3.22
CA LYS A 50 -18.43 -12.35 -2.90
C LYS A 50 -17.83 -11.17 -3.65
N ILE A 51 -18.63 -10.43 -4.43
CA ILE A 51 -18.17 -9.25 -5.16
C ILE A 51 -18.69 -7.98 -4.49
N ILE A 52 -17.79 -7.12 -4.03
CA ILE A 52 -18.12 -5.85 -3.38
C ILE A 52 -17.60 -4.70 -4.25
N HIS A 53 -18.47 -3.77 -4.59
CA HIS A 53 -18.11 -2.55 -5.32
C HIS A 53 -18.30 -1.32 -4.43
N ILE A 54 -17.20 -0.62 -4.18
CA ILE A 54 -17.16 0.58 -3.35
C ILE A 54 -16.85 1.77 -4.26
N ASP A 55 -17.85 2.59 -4.55
CA ASP A 55 -17.74 3.70 -5.50
C ASP A 55 -18.75 4.81 -5.13
N PRO A 56 -18.44 6.10 -5.36
CA PRO A 56 -19.42 7.18 -5.20
C PRO A 56 -20.67 7.04 -6.09
N ARG A 57 -20.62 6.22 -7.13
CA ARG A 57 -21.70 6.07 -8.12
C ARG A 57 -22.09 4.61 -8.26
N PHE A 58 -23.37 4.38 -8.51
CA PHE A 58 -23.85 3.10 -8.98
C PHE A 58 -23.54 2.97 -10.49
N THR A 59 -22.67 2.04 -10.85
CA THR A 59 -22.15 1.82 -12.22
C THR A 59 -22.56 0.46 -12.79
N ARG A 60 -22.10 0.11 -14.00
CA ARG A 60 -22.28 -1.25 -14.53
C ARG A 60 -21.56 -2.31 -13.70
N THR A 61 -20.47 -1.95 -13.02
CA THR A 61 -19.81 -2.84 -12.05
C THR A 61 -20.72 -3.06 -10.84
N SER A 62 -21.38 -2.01 -10.34
CA SER A 62 -22.32 -2.12 -9.21
C SER A 62 -23.52 -2.99 -9.53
N ALA A 63 -24.03 -2.91 -10.76
CA ALA A 63 -25.22 -3.64 -11.21
C ALA A 63 -25.06 -5.17 -11.15
N VAL A 64 -23.83 -5.67 -11.08
CA VAL A 64 -23.52 -7.10 -11.03
C VAL A 64 -22.74 -7.51 -9.78
N ALA A 65 -22.39 -6.56 -8.91
CA ALA A 65 -21.81 -6.83 -7.60
C ALA A 65 -22.86 -7.42 -6.64
N ASP A 66 -22.44 -8.15 -5.61
CA ASP A 66 -23.33 -8.61 -4.54
C ASP A 66 -23.65 -7.47 -3.57
N THR A 67 -22.66 -6.62 -3.32
CA THR A 67 -22.77 -5.46 -2.43
C THR A 67 -22.28 -4.21 -3.14
N PHE A 68 -23.08 -3.15 -3.12
CA PHE A 68 -22.67 -1.81 -3.50
C PHE A 68 -22.58 -0.93 -2.26
N VAL A 69 -21.44 -0.27 -2.07
CA VAL A 69 -21.19 0.63 -0.93
C VAL A 69 -20.92 2.04 -1.46
N PRO A 70 -21.86 2.98 -1.29
CA PRO A 70 -21.67 4.35 -1.75
C PRO A 70 -20.65 5.06 -0.85
N LEU A 71 -19.55 5.52 -1.43
CA LEU A 71 -18.45 6.19 -0.72
C LEU A 71 -18.30 7.65 -1.16
N ARG A 72 -18.15 8.59 -0.22
CA ARG A 72 -17.80 9.98 -0.56
C ARG A 72 -16.41 10.05 -1.21
N VAL A 73 -16.31 10.77 -2.33
CA VAL A 73 -15.04 10.98 -3.06
C VAL A 73 -13.98 11.55 -2.13
N GLY A 74 -12.80 10.93 -2.11
CA GLY A 74 -11.66 11.38 -1.31
C GLY A 74 -11.70 10.96 0.16
N SER A 75 -12.63 10.08 0.56
CA SER A 75 -12.72 9.54 1.93
C SER A 75 -12.18 8.12 2.07
N ASP A 76 -11.56 7.56 1.01
CA ASP A 76 -11.06 6.19 0.97
C ASP A 76 -10.08 5.86 2.11
N ILE A 77 -9.19 6.79 2.48
CA ILE A 77 -8.25 6.54 3.58
C ILE A 77 -8.95 6.34 4.93
N VAL A 78 -10.06 7.04 5.16
CA VAL A 78 -10.85 6.88 6.39
C VAL A 78 -11.56 5.54 6.38
N PHE A 79 -12.13 5.17 5.23
CA PHE A 79 -12.81 3.89 5.06
C PHE A 79 -11.85 2.70 5.27
N LEU A 80 -10.71 2.70 4.56
CA LEU A 80 -9.69 1.67 4.67
C LEU A 80 -9.07 1.65 6.08
N GLY A 81 -8.81 2.82 6.66
CA GLY A 81 -8.30 2.94 8.02
C GLY A 81 -9.26 2.37 9.06
N GLY A 82 -10.57 2.52 8.86
CA GLY A 82 -11.58 1.90 9.70
C GLY A 82 -11.55 0.37 9.63
N ILE A 83 -11.35 -0.20 8.43
CA ILE A 83 -11.23 -1.66 8.27
C ILE A 83 -9.96 -2.17 8.97
N ILE A 84 -8.83 -1.46 8.81
CA ILE A 84 -7.57 -1.79 9.49
C ILE A 84 -7.78 -1.76 11.01
N ASN A 85 -8.40 -0.69 11.53
CA ASN A 85 -8.74 -0.58 12.94
C ASN A 85 -9.59 -1.76 13.42
N HIS A 86 -10.66 -2.10 12.69
CA HIS A 86 -11.53 -3.23 13.03
C HIS A 86 -10.75 -4.54 13.13
N ILE A 87 -9.86 -4.83 12.16
CA ILE A 87 -9.04 -6.04 12.16
C ILE A 87 -8.09 -6.06 13.37
N MET A 88 -7.39 -4.95 13.63
CA MET A 88 -6.33 -4.90 14.65
C MET A 88 -6.85 -4.84 16.08
N GLN A 89 -7.96 -4.16 16.34
CA GLN A 89 -8.55 -4.09 17.69
C GLN A 89 -9.21 -5.41 18.11
N ASN A 90 -9.66 -6.21 17.14
CA ASN A 90 -10.31 -7.50 17.39
C ASN A 90 -9.39 -8.70 17.12
N GLU A 91 -8.11 -8.47 16.82
CA GLU A 91 -7.09 -9.51 16.58
C GLU A 91 -7.52 -10.51 15.48
N LEU A 92 -8.12 -9.99 14.41
CA LEU A 92 -8.65 -10.76 13.28
C LEU A 92 -7.63 -10.97 12.15
N ASP A 93 -6.38 -10.54 12.37
CA ASP A 93 -5.29 -10.67 11.41
C ASP A 93 -4.84 -12.14 11.26
N PHE A 94 -4.31 -12.50 10.09
CA PHE A 94 -3.68 -13.81 9.90
C PHE A 94 -2.30 -13.80 10.57
N ARG A 95 -2.29 -13.97 11.90
CA ARG A 95 -1.13 -13.75 12.76
C ARG A 95 0.15 -14.45 12.29
N GLU A 96 0.07 -15.72 11.91
CA GLU A 96 1.24 -16.46 11.41
C GLU A 96 1.86 -15.81 10.16
N TYR A 97 1.01 -15.35 9.23
CA TYR A 97 1.47 -14.66 8.03
C TYR A 97 2.09 -13.30 8.40
N VAL A 98 1.41 -12.54 9.26
CA VAL A 98 1.85 -11.20 9.68
C VAL A 98 3.23 -11.24 10.33
N VAL A 99 3.43 -12.15 11.28
CA VAL A 99 4.72 -12.29 11.99
C VAL A 99 5.83 -12.74 11.03
N ALA A 100 5.56 -13.74 10.19
CA ALA A 100 6.58 -14.37 9.35
C ALA A 100 6.97 -13.56 8.10
N TYR A 101 6.03 -12.83 7.48
CA TYR A 101 6.21 -12.28 6.12
C TYR A 101 6.07 -10.77 6.05
N THR A 102 5.99 -10.08 7.20
CA THR A 102 5.95 -8.62 7.26
C THR A 102 6.99 -8.08 8.24
N ASN A 103 7.11 -6.77 8.30
CA ASN A 103 7.93 -6.07 9.29
C ASN A 103 7.20 -5.83 10.63
N ALA A 104 6.05 -6.47 10.88
CA ALA A 104 5.22 -6.26 12.07
C ALA A 104 5.99 -6.38 13.40
N ALA A 105 6.92 -7.32 13.50
CA ALA A 105 7.74 -7.55 14.69
C ALA A 105 8.93 -6.59 14.80
N THR A 106 9.31 -5.89 13.73
CA THR A 106 10.48 -5.01 13.71
C THR A 106 10.25 -3.79 14.60
N ILE A 107 11.26 -3.41 15.37
CA ILE A 107 11.24 -2.29 16.31
C ILE A 107 11.65 -1.01 15.58
N VAL A 108 10.82 0.03 15.69
CA VAL A 108 11.06 1.38 15.17
C VAL A 108 11.79 2.21 16.23
N SER A 109 12.60 3.16 15.78
CA SER A 109 13.31 4.12 16.64
C SER A 109 12.40 4.76 17.69
N GLU A 110 12.92 4.96 18.91
CA GLU A 110 12.20 5.63 19.99
C GLU A 110 11.90 7.11 19.71
N ASP A 111 12.63 7.71 18.76
CA ASP A 111 12.48 9.09 18.31
C ASP A 111 11.29 9.27 17.35
N PHE A 112 10.70 8.18 16.87
CA PHE A 112 9.47 8.24 16.09
C PHE A 112 8.33 8.85 16.92
N ARG A 113 7.61 9.81 16.33
CA ARG A 113 6.36 10.34 16.87
C ARG A 113 5.27 10.28 15.81
N ASP A 114 4.11 9.77 16.19
CA ASP A 114 2.99 9.61 15.29
C ASP A 114 2.15 10.90 15.21
N THR A 115 1.26 10.96 14.23
CA THR A 115 0.27 12.01 14.04
C THR A 115 -0.65 12.25 15.23
N GLU A 116 -0.84 11.26 16.10
CA GLU A 116 -1.61 11.45 17.35
C GLU A 116 -0.82 12.22 18.41
N ASP A 117 0.52 12.17 18.36
CA ASP A 117 1.37 12.87 19.31
C ASP A 117 1.62 14.34 18.90
N LEU A 118 1.43 14.65 17.61
CA LEU A 118 1.81 15.91 16.99
C LEU A 118 0.69 16.51 16.11
N ASP A 119 -0.57 16.38 16.54
CA ASP A 119 -1.74 17.06 15.97
C ASP A 119 -1.90 16.91 14.43
N GLY A 120 -1.66 15.70 13.91
CA GLY A 120 -1.82 15.38 12.49
C GLY A 120 -0.52 15.39 11.67
N LEU A 121 0.63 15.64 12.30
CA LEU A 121 1.96 15.63 11.67
C LEU A 121 2.82 14.49 12.23
N PHE A 122 3.75 13.95 11.46
CA PHE A 122 4.75 13.02 11.99
C PHE A 122 5.95 13.78 12.58
N SER A 123 6.82 13.09 13.32
CA SER A 123 8.15 13.62 13.66
C SER A 123 8.92 14.02 12.40
N GLY A 124 9.73 15.09 12.50
CA GLY A 124 10.57 15.57 11.40
C GLY A 124 9.92 16.60 10.48
N PHE A 125 8.69 17.08 10.76
CA PHE A 125 8.05 18.11 9.93
C PHE A 125 8.71 19.48 10.07
N ASP A 126 9.14 20.08 8.95
CA ASP A 126 9.56 21.48 8.87
C ASP A 126 8.41 22.35 8.32
N PRO A 127 7.87 23.30 9.12
CA PRO A 127 6.76 24.15 8.69
C PRO A 127 7.13 25.18 7.61
N GLU A 128 8.40 25.54 7.46
CA GLU A 128 8.84 26.53 6.47
C GLU A 128 8.90 25.90 5.07
N THR A 129 9.54 24.74 4.97
CA THR A 129 9.70 24.00 3.71
C THR A 129 8.53 23.06 3.41
N ARG A 130 7.72 22.72 4.42
CA ARG A 130 6.62 21.75 4.37
C ARG A 130 7.08 20.35 3.95
N THR A 131 8.28 19.97 4.37
CA THR A 131 8.86 18.64 4.14
C THR A 131 9.06 17.89 5.45
N TYR A 132 9.38 16.60 5.35
CA TYR A 132 9.71 15.76 6.49
C TYR A 132 11.17 15.32 6.41
N ASP A 133 11.85 15.34 7.55
CA ASP A 133 13.07 14.58 7.80
C ASP A 133 12.67 13.18 8.33
N PRO A 134 12.92 12.09 7.56
CA PRO A 134 12.52 10.74 7.94
C PRO A 134 13.51 10.06 8.87
N ALA A 135 14.54 10.75 9.40
CA ALA A 135 15.57 10.14 10.24
C ALA A 135 15.00 9.32 11.42
N SER A 136 13.92 9.79 12.05
CA SER A 136 13.28 9.04 13.15
C SER A 136 12.26 7.99 12.71
N TRP A 137 12.05 7.81 11.40
CA TRP A 137 11.12 6.80 10.85
C TRP A 137 11.83 5.47 10.57
N GLN A 138 13.13 5.40 10.87
CA GLN A 138 13.96 4.21 10.69
C GLN A 138 13.72 3.16 11.77
N TYR A 139 14.19 1.95 11.51
CA TYR A 139 14.23 0.93 12.56
C TYR A 139 15.25 1.28 13.63
N ASP A 140 15.01 0.80 14.84
CA ASP A 140 15.87 1.06 16.00
C ASP A 140 17.32 0.62 15.70
N GLY A 141 18.26 1.53 15.95
CA GLY A 141 19.69 1.35 15.64
C GLY A 141 20.09 1.63 14.19
N GLN A 142 19.17 2.09 13.34
CA GLN A 142 19.44 2.48 11.95
C GLN A 142 19.27 4.00 11.72
N GLU A 143 19.25 4.82 12.78
CA GLU A 143 19.08 6.27 12.64
C GLU A 143 20.27 6.96 11.95
N ASP A 144 21.44 6.31 11.93
CA ASP A 144 22.75 6.84 11.52
C ASP A 144 23.28 6.25 10.20
N ASP A 145 22.49 5.46 9.46
CA ASP A 145 22.80 5.03 8.09
C ASP A 145 22.73 6.26 7.16
N GLY A 146 23.83 7.02 7.22
CA GLY A 146 24.00 8.40 6.80
C GLY A 146 24.00 8.68 5.29
N ASP A 147 23.38 7.84 4.47
CA ASP A 147 23.19 8.13 3.04
C ASP A 147 21.97 9.04 2.82
N ASP A 148 20.90 8.90 3.62
CA ASP A 148 19.69 9.74 3.49
C ASP A 148 19.93 11.20 3.96
N ARG A 149 20.84 11.44 4.92
CA ARG A 149 21.04 12.79 5.49
C ARG A 149 21.63 13.81 4.51
N GLN A 150 22.39 13.39 3.49
CA GLN A 150 22.97 14.30 2.50
C GLN A 150 22.03 14.60 1.32
N ASP A 151 21.06 13.73 1.03
CA ASP A 151 20.12 13.92 -0.07
C ASP A 151 19.01 14.95 0.26
N HIS A 152 18.62 15.09 1.52
CA HIS A 152 17.41 15.85 1.88
C HIS A 152 17.52 17.39 1.72
N GLU A 153 18.70 18.01 1.87
CA GLU A 153 18.85 19.46 1.59
C GLU A 153 18.70 19.78 0.09
N GLN A 154 18.92 18.81 -0.81
CA GLN A 154 18.88 18.98 -2.27
C GLN A 154 17.67 18.32 -2.96
N GLN A 155 16.86 17.52 -2.25
CA GLN A 155 15.59 16.92 -2.69
C GLN A 155 14.47 17.91 -3.09
N ARG A 156 14.77 19.22 -3.13
CA ARG A 156 13.84 20.31 -3.47
C ARG A 156 13.35 20.31 -4.93
N GLU A 157 13.96 19.57 -5.84
CA GLU A 157 13.67 19.69 -7.29
C GLU A 157 13.20 18.41 -8.00
N THR A 158 13.22 17.24 -7.36
CA THR A 158 12.90 15.98 -8.04
C THR A 158 11.80 15.18 -7.34
N ALA A 159 11.20 14.26 -8.09
CA ALA A 159 10.09 13.44 -7.67
C ALA A 159 10.49 12.42 -6.57
N SER A 160 10.65 12.91 -5.35
CA SER A 160 10.94 12.14 -4.13
C SER A 160 9.96 10.96 -3.94
N ALA A 161 8.68 11.15 -4.25
CA ALA A 161 7.69 10.08 -4.22
C ALA A 161 7.96 8.94 -5.25
N MET A 162 8.79 9.18 -6.25
CA MET A 162 9.15 8.23 -7.32
C MET A 162 10.54 7.59 -7.13
N GLN A 163 11.37 8.03 -6.17
CA GLN A 163 12.72 7.47 -5.96
C GLN A 163 12.66 6.03 -5.42
N HIS A 164 11.73 5.71 -4.51
CA HIS A 164 11.54 4.34 -3.99
C HIS A 164 10.51 3.50 -4.75
N GLU A 165 10.00 3.98 -5.89
CA GLU A 165 9.10 3.17 -6.74
C GLU A 165 9.80 1.94 -7.33
N THR A 166 11.13 1.97 -7.38
CA THR A 166 11.98 1.05 -8.11
C THR A 166 12.61 -0.05 -7.23
N HIS A 167 13.04 0.27 -5.99
CA HIS A 167 13.82 -0.66 -5.16
C HIS A 167 13.34 -0.81 -3.69
N GLY A 168 12.27 -0.12 -3.26
CA GLY A 168 11.91 -0.07 -1.84
C GLY A 168 12.94 0.71 -1.01
N MET A 169 12.77 0.73 0.31
CA MET A 169 13.75 1.34 1.23
C MET A 169 14.82 0.29 1.56
N SER A 170 16.09 0.67 1.48
CA SER A 170 17.20 -0.17 1.94
C SER A 170 17.15 -0.27 3.47
N VAL A 171 17.32 -1.47 4.00
CA VAL A 171 17.30 -1.74 5.44
C VAL A 171 18.52 -2.60 5.75
N ASP A 172 19.31 -2.23 6.75
CA ASP A 172 20.46 -3.04 7.17
C ASP A 172 20.01 -4.45 7.65
N SER A 173 20.94 -5.39 7.65
CA SER A 173 20.68 -6.82 7.45
C SER A 173 19.85 -7.54 8.52
N ASP A 174 19.65 -6.96 9.72
CA ASP A 174 18.79 -7.54 10.76
C ASP A 174 18.35 -6.50 11.82
N PRO A 175 17.30 -5.68 11.56
CA PRO A 175 16.80 -4.74 12.57
C PRO A 175 16.21 -5.50 13.77
N PRO A 176 16.25 -4.94 15.00
CA PRO A 176 15.75 -5.61 16.19
C PRO A 176 14.25 -5.94 16.05
N ARG A 177 13.86 -7.13 16.53
CA ARG A 177 12.50 -7.67 16.39
C ARG A 177 11.96 -8.24 17.69
N ASP A 178 10.67 -8.05 17.93
CA ASP A 178 9.89 -8.74 18.96
C ASP A 178 8.78 -9.58 18.32
N GLU A 179 9.04 -10.87 18.18
CA GLU A 179 8.10 -11.84 17.60
C GLU A 179 6.83 -12.04 18.45
N THR A 180 6.81 -11.56 19.70
CA THR A 180 5.59 -11.58 20.55
C THR A 180 4.63 -10.42 20.23
N LEU A 181 5.09 -9.44 19.44
CA LEU A 181 4.37 -8.22 19.07
C LEU A 181 3.90 -7.40 20.28
N GLN A 182 4.58 -7.48 21.44
CA GLN A 182 4.22 -6.74 22.65
C GLN A 182 5.04 -5.47 22.84
N HIS A 183 6.21 -5.38 22.21
CA HIS A 183 7.07 -4.22 22.29
C HIS A 183 6.31 -2.97 21.82
N PRO A 184 6.25 -1.88 22.62
CA PRO A 184 5.43 -0.72 22.28
C PRO A 184 5.85 -0.07 20.96
N ASN A 185 7.13 -0.16 20.59
CA ASN A 185 7.64 0.40 19.33
C ASN A 185 7.80 -0.62 18.21
N CYS A 186 7.28 -1.85 18.33
CA CYS A 186 7.20 -2.70 17.14
C CYS A 186 6.17 -2.12 16.16
N VAL A 187 6.40 -2.32 14.85
CA VAL A 187 5.54 -1.80 13.78
C VAL A 187 4.07 -2.17 14.02
N PHE A 188 3.79 -3.39 14.51
CA PHE A 188 2.43 -3.83 14.82
C PHE A 188 1.74 -2.94 15.86
N GLN A 189 2.42 -2.62 16.97
CA GLN A 189 1.83 -1.80 18.02
C GLN A 189 1.68 -0.34 17.59
N ILE A 190 2.63 0.19 16.82
CA ILE A 190 2.51 1.53 16.21
C ILE A 190 1.30 1.58 15.28
N LEU A 191 1.16 0.60 14.37
CA LEU A 191 0.05 0.52 13.43
C LEU A 191 -1.30 0.43 14.15
N LYS A 192 -1.38 -0.37 15.22
CA LYS A 192 -2.59 -0.51 16.04
C LYS A 192 -3.01 0.82 16.69
N ARG A 193 -2.05 1.59 17.19
CA ARG A 193 -2.30 2.93 17.76
C ARG A 193 -2.70 3.93 16.68
N HIS A 194 -1.96 3.99 15.58
CA HIS A 194 -2.20 4.91 14.47
C HIS A 194 -3.63 4.81 13.94
N TYR A 195 -4.11 3.58 13.72
CA TYR A 195 -5.43 3.34 13.15
C TYR A 195 -6.57 3.38 14.19
N ALA A 196 -6.30 3.46 15.49
CA ALA A 196 -7.32 3.42 16.55
C ALA A 196 -8.38 4.52 16.41
N ARG A 197 -8.00 5.69 15.89
CA ARG A 197 -8.88 6.85 15.69
C ARG A 197 -9.98 6.64 14.63
N TYR A 198 -9.79 5.69 13.72
CA TYR A 198 -10.71 5.42 12.61
C TYR A 198 -11.87 4.53 13.08
N THR A 199 -12.76 5.10 13.90
CA THR A 199 -13.92 4.40 14.45
C THR A 199 -15.04 4.25 13.42
N PRO A 200 -15.96 3.28 13.58
CA PRO A 200 -17.16 3.17 12.73
C PRO A 200 -17.98 4.47 12.67
N GLU A 201 -18.01 5.24 13.77
CA GLU A 201 -18.59 6.58 13.86
C GLU A 201 -17.92 7.54 12.87
N MET A 202 -16.58 7.60 12.89
CA MET A 202 -15.80 8.46 12.00
C MET A 202 -15.99 8.06 10.54
N VAL A 203 -16.00 6.76 10.24
CA VAL A 203 -16.28 6.25 8.90
C VAL A 203 -17.66 6.69 8.43
N ALA A 204 -18.71 6.52 9.25
CA ALA A 204 -20.05 6.92 8.88
C ALA A 204 -20.13 8.44 8.58
N GLN A 205 -19.50 9.26 9.40
CA GLN A 205 -19.49 10.71 9.24
C GLN A 205 -18.68 11.16 8.00
N ALA A 206 -17.45 10.68 7.86
CA ALA A 206 -16.49 11.14 6.85
C ALA A 206 -16.70 10.49 5.47
N CYS A 207 -17.19 9.25 5.44
CA CYS A 207 -17.40 8.51 4.19
C CYS A 207 -18.86 8.54 3.73
N GLY A 208 -19.82 8.78 4.62
CA GLY A 208 -21.25 8.70 4.30
C GLY A 208 -21.76 7.27 4.13
N VAL A 209 -21.02 6.28 4.66
CA VAL A 209 -21.37 4.85 4.59
C VAL A 209 -22.14 4.47 5.86
N SER A 210 -23.20 3.66 5.74
CA SER A 210 -23.91 3.17 6.92
C SER A 210 -23.04 2.19 7.73
N ARG A 211 -23.28 2.08 9.03
CA ARG A 211 -22.53 1.15 9.89
C ARG A 211 -22.69 -0.29 9.45
N GLU A 212 -23.88 -0.64 8.97
CA GLU A 212 -24.22 -1.98 8.49
C GLU A 212 -23.42 -2.32 7.23
N ALA A 213 -23.37 -1.40 6.25
CA ALA A 213 -22.58 -1.59 5.03
C ALA A 213 -21.09 -1.65 5.34
N PHE A 214 -20.60 -0.82 6.26
CA PHE A 214 -19.21 -0.86 6.70
C PHE A 214 -18.86 -2.18 7.40
N GLN A 215 -19.72 -2.65 8.32
CA GLN A 215 -19.52 -3.93 9.00
C GLN A 215 -19.55 -5.10 8.01
N GLU A 216 -20.46 -5.08 7.03
CA GLU A 216 -20.53 -6.11 5.99
C GLU A 216 -19.22 -6.23 5.20
N VAL A 217 -18.55 -5.11 4.92
CA VAL A 217 -17.24 -5.09 4.24
C VAL A 217 -16.13 -5.60 5.17
N CYS A 218 -16.14 -5.23 6.44
CA CYS A 218 -15.20 -5.78 7.44
C CYS A 218 -15.34 -7.30 7.55
N ASP A 219 -16.57 -7.80 7.66
CA ASP A 219 -16.87 -9.23 7.72
C ASP A 219 -16.41 -9.94 6.45
N ALA A 220 -16.59 -9.32 5.28
CA ALA A 220 -16.13 -9.89 4.01
C ALA A 220 -14.61 -10.05 3.96
N TRP A 221 -13.84 -9.05 4.40
CA TRP A 221 -12.39 -9.17 4.50
C TRP A 221 -11.98 -10.34 5.40
N VAL A 222 -12.54 -10.41 6.61
CA VAL A 222 -12.18 -11.38 7.64
C VAL A 222 -12.58 -12.80 7.24
N THR A 223 -13.80 -13.00 6.74
CA THR A 223 -14.34 -14.33 6.42
C THR A 223 -13.82 -14.91 5.10
N ASN A 224 -13.30 -14.09 4.19
CA ASN A 224 -12.78 -14.51 2.88
C ASN A 224 -11.25 -14.39 2.78
N SER A 225 -10.55 -14.36 3.91
CA SER A 225 -9.09 -14.39 3.97
C SER A 225 -8.60 -15.39 5.03
N GLY A 226 -7.29 -15.49 5.24
CA GLY A 226 -6.68 -16.51 6.11
C GLY A 226 -6.18 -17.72 5.32
N ARG A 227 -5.88 -18.83 5.98
CA ARG A 227 -5.14 -19.97 5.37
C ARG A 227 -5.82 -20.58 4.15
N GLU A 228 -7.14 -20.65 4.14
CA GLU A 228 -7.90 -21.40 3.13
C GLU A 228 -8.54 -20.51 2.06
N ARG A 229 -8.59 -19.19 2.28
CA ARG A 229 -9.34 -18.26 1.43
C ARG A 229 -8.55 -17.01 1.11
N THR A 230 -8.89 -16.35 0.01
CA THR A 230 -8.21 -15.11 -0.40
C THR A 230 -9.16 -14.03 -0.90
N THR A 231 -8.87 -12.80 -0.48
CA THR A 231 -9.50 -11.60 -1.04
C THR A 231 -8.56 -10.90 -2.04
N ALA A 232 -9.10 -10.58 -3.22
CA ALA A 232 -8.46 -9.76 -4.22
C ALA A 232 -8.91 -8.30 -4.10
N LEU A 233 -7.95 -7.38 -4.13
CA LEU A 233 -8.21 -5.94 -4.16
C LEU A 233 -7.97 -5.39 -5.57
N VAL A 234 -9.02 -4.82 -6.19
CA VAL A 234 -8.98 -4.26 -7.54
C VAL A 234 -9.16 -2.75 -7.48
N TYR A 235 -8.20 -2.01 -8.04
CA TYR A 235 -8.27 -0.55 -8.14
C TYR A 235 -7.68 -0.04 -9.46
N SER A 236 -7.97 1.21 -9.82
CA SER A 236 -7.34 1.93 -10.93
C SER A 236 -7.27 3.43 -10.62
N VAL A 237 -7.70 4.30 -11.54
CA VAL A 237 -7.55 5.76 -11.40
C VAL A 237 -8.30 6.38 -10.23
N GLY A 238 -9.36 5.73 -9.73
CA GLY A 238 -10.18 6.23 -8.63
C GLY A 238 -9.43 6.32 -7.29
N TRP A 239 -8.29 5.66 -7.16
CA TRP A 239 -7.38 5.84 -6.02
C TRP A 239 -6.15 6.69 -6.33
N THR A 240 -5.68 6.69 -7.58
CA THR A 240 -4.37 7.27 -7.90
C THR A 240 -4.41 8.78 -8.11
N GLN A 241 -5.56 9.36 -8.47
CA GLN A 241 -5.68 10.77 -8.85
C GLN A 241 -6.08 11.68 -7.68
N HIS A 242 -5.41 11.50 -6.54
CA HIS A 242 -5.56 12.29 -5.32
C HIS A 242 -4.18 12.71 -4.80
N SER A 243 -4.10 13.84 -4.09
CA SER A 243 -2.86 14.28 -3.42
C SER A 243 -2.30 13.22 -2.45
N VAL A 244 -3.18 12.38 -1.90
CA VAL A 244 -2.86 11.28 -0.98
C VAL A 244 -3.10 9.90 -1.62
N GLY A 245 -3.17 9.81 -2.95
CA GLY A 245 -3.52 8.55 -3.65
C GLY A 245 -2.55 7.40 -3.36
N VAL A 246 -1.25 7.71 -3.18
CA VAL A 246 -0.25 6.73 -2.73
C VAL A 246 -0.63 6.13 -1.37
N GLN A 247 -1.20 6.91 -0.46
CA GLN A 247 -1.60 6.46 0.86
C GLN A 247 -2.85 5.56 0.83
N TYR A 248 -3.77 5.75 -0.12
CA TYR A 248 -4.89 4.82 -0.31
C TYR A 248 -4.38 3.43 -0.70
N ILE A 249 -3.43 3.41 -1.64
CA ILE A 249 -2.79 2.17 -2.10
C ILE A 249 -1.97 1.51 -0.97
N ARG A 250 -1.28 2.31 -0.14
CA ARG A 250 -0.57 1.82 1.05
C ARG A 250 -1.52 1.18 2.06
N ALA A 251 -2.66 1.81 2.35
CA ALA A 251 -3.68 1.24 3.24
C ALA A 251 -4.27 -0.07 2.67
N GLY A 252 -4.55 -0.13 1.37
CA GLY A 252 -4.96 -1.37 0.70
C GLY A 252 -3.89 -2.48 0.77
N ALA A 253 -2.61 -2.11 0.65
CA ALA A 253 -1.49 -3.04 0.82
C ALA A 253 -1.38 -3.57 2.26
N ILE A 254 -1.57 -2.71 3.26
CA ILE A 254 -1.60 -3.10 4.69
C ILE A 254 -2.71 -4.11 4.93
N LEU A 255 -3.93 -3.87 4.42
CA LEU A 255 -5.04 -4.83 4.53
C LEU A 255 -4.69 -6.19 3.92
N GLN A 256 -4.13 -6.22 2.71
CA GLN A 256 -3.73 -7.48 2.08
C GLN A 256 -2.66 -8.24 2.87
N LEU A 257 -1.76 -7.52 3.54
CA LEU A 257 -0.73 -8.11 4.40
C LEU A 257 -1.31 -8.64 5.72
N LEU A 258 -2.16 -7.86 6.40
CA LEU A 258 -2.85 -8.28 7.62
C LEU A 258 -3.71 -9.53 7.40
N MET A 259 -4.33 -9.62 6.23
CA MET A 259 -5.19 -10.75 5.87
C MET A 259 -4.45 -11.93 5.22
N GLY A 260 -3.13 -11.78 4.97
CA GLY A 260 -2.29 -12.82 4.36
C GLY A 260 -2.69 -13.20 2.94
N ASN A 261 -3.16 -12.23 2.14
CA ASN A 261 -3.65 -12.43 0.77
C ASN A 261 -2.56 -12.26 -0.30
N MET A 262 -1.36 -11.80 0.06
CA MET A 262 -0.29 -11.55 -0.90
C MET A 262 0.41 -12.85 -1.34
N GLY A 263 0.71 -12.96 -2.63
CA GLY A 263 1.45 -14.11 -3.19
C GLY A 263 0.65 -15.41 -3.33
N ARG A 264 -0.68 -15.35 -3.22
CA ARG A 264 -1.58 -16.52 -3.23
C ARG A 264 -2.60 -16.41 -4.37
N PRO A 265 -3.01 -17.54 -4.99
CA PRO A 265 -4.02 -17.55 -6.05
C PRO A 265 -5.31 -16.88 -5.59
N GLY A 266 -5.88 -15.98 -6.39
CA GLY A 266 -7.11 -15.27 -6.05
C GLY A 266 -6.94 -14.15 -5.01
N GLY A 267 -5.72 -13.92 -4.53
CA GLY A 267 -5.37 -12.82 -3.65
C GLY A 267 -4.61 -11.71 -4.38
N GLY A 268 -3.91 -10.87 -3.62
CA GLY A 268 -3.09 -9.79 -4.18
C GLY A 268 -3.84 -8.50 -4.54
N VAL A 269 -3.08 -7.56 -5.11
CA VAL A 269 -3.54 -6.23 -5.50
C VAL A 269 -3.47 -6.09 -7.02
N PHE A 270 -4.63 -5.98 -7.63
CA PHE A 270 -4.84 -5.79 -9.06
C PHE A 270 -4.97 -4.30 -9.36
N ALA A 271 -3.82 -3.63 -9.39
CA ALA A 271 -3.68 -2.27 -9.90
C ALA A 271 -3.87 -2.28 -11.42
N LEU A 272 -5.10 -2.08 -11.89
CA LEU A 272 -5.45 -2.22 -13.31
C LEU A 272 -4.93 -1.04 -14.12
N ARG A 273 -4.10 -1.35 -15.10
CA ARG A 273 -3.45 -0.38 -16.00
C ARG A 273 -4.43 0.14 -17.05
N GLY A 274 -4.22 1.39 -17.51
CA GLY A 274 -5.05 2.06 -18.51
C GLY A 274 -4.69 1.68 -19.95
N HIS A 275 -3.71 2.36 -20.55
CA HIS A 275 -3.29 2.09 -21.93
C HIS A 275 -2.70 0.68 -22.09
N ALA A 276 -2.90 0.07 -23.26
CA ALA A 276 -2.51 -1.30 -23.58
C ALA A 276 -1.04 -1.62 -23.27
N SER A 277 -0.14 -0.65 -23.41
CA SER A 277 1.29 -0.81 -23.16
C SER A 277 1.82 0.17 -22.12
N ILE A 278 0.98 0.71 -21.23
CA ILE A 278 1.45 1.66 -20.19
C ILE A 278 2.48 1.00 -19.28
N GLN A 279 2.33 -0.29 -18.98
CA GLN A 279 3.31 -1.06 -18.23
C GLN A 279 4.65 -1.13 -18.97
N GLY A 280 4.62 -1.47 -20.26
CA GLY A 280 5.83 -1.52 -21.10
C GLY A 280 6.50 -0.15 -21.26
N SER A 281 5.74 0.94 -21.32
CA SER A 281 6.28 2.31 -21.35
C SER A 281 6.76 2.82 -19.99
N THR A 282 6.55 2.06 -18.91
CA THR A 282 7.19 2.28 -17.61
C THR A 282 8.43 1.40 -17.48
N ASP A 283 8.37 0.15 -17.98
CA ASP A 283 9.51 -0.79 -17.98
C ASP A 283 10.66 -0.31 -18.91
N ILE A 284 10.29 0.23 -20.08
CA ILE A 284 11.17 0.96 -21.00
C ILE A 284 10.64 2.40 -21.01
N PRO A 285 11.12 3.24 -20.07
CA PRO A 285 10.44 4.43 -19.68
C PRO A 285 10.44 5.51 -20.76
N THR A 286 9.29 6.17 -20.89
CA THR A 286 9.20 7.54 -21.41
C THR A 286 9.07 8.56 -20.26
N LEU A 287 9.36 8.15 -19.03
CA LEU A 287 9.36 8.97 -17.83
C LEU A 287 10.72 9.64 -17.65
N PHE A 288 10.73 10.87 -17.12
CA PHE A 288 11.95 11.70 -17.06
C PHE A 288 12.97 11.22 -16.02
N ASN A 289 12.52 10.47 -15.02
CA ASN A 289 13.27 10.16 -13.81
C ASN A 289 13.82 8.72 -13.73
N ILE A 290 13.52 7.87 -14.72
CA ILE A 290 13.97 6.47 -14.73
C ILE A 290 14.49 6.06 -16.12
N LEU A 291 15.44 5.13 -16.12
CA LEU A 291 16.00 4.42 -17.26
C LEU A 291 15.38 3.01 -17.37
N PRO A 292 15.55 2.30 -18.51
CA PRO A 292 15.01 0.94 -18.69
C PRO A 292 15.37 0.00 -17.54
N GLY A 293 14.39 -0.78 -17.09
CA GLY A 293 14.56 -1.69 -15.95
C GLY A 293 14.44 -1.01 -14.59
N TYR A 294 13.79 0.15 -14.50
CA TYR A 294 13.57 0.90 -13.25
C TYR A 294 14.87 1.44 -12.62
N LEU A 295 15.91 1.66 -13.42
CA LEU A 295 17.14 2.30 -12.92
C LEU A 295 16.91 3.81 -12.74
N PRO A 296 17.42 4.44 -11.67
CA PRO A 296 17.29 5.88 -11.47
C PRO A 296 18.06 6.65 -12.56
N MET A 297 17.48 7.76 -13.04
CA MET A 297 18.18 8.66 -13.96
C MET A 297 19.39 9.32 -13.28
N PRO A 298 20.57 9.39 -13.92
CA PRO A 298 21.71 10.12 -13.35
C PRO A 298 21.37 11.60 -13.13
N ASN A 299 21.55 12.08 -11.89
CA ASN A 299 21.56 13.50 -11.57
C ASN A 299 22.85 14.17 -12.09
N ALA A 300 22.73 15.24 -12.87
CA ALA A 300 23.86 15.95 -13.48
C ALA A 300 24.72 16.73 -12.47
N GLN A 301 24.19 17.03 -11.28
CA GLN A 301 24.92 17.71 -10.21
C GLN A 301 25.75 16.71 -9.39
N GLU A 302 25.18 15.54 -9.09
CA GLU A 302 25.82 14.50 -8.26
C GLU A 302 26.72 13.56 -9.06
N HIS A 303 26.33 13.19 -10.28
CA HIS A 303 27.01 12.17 -11.07
C HIS A 303 27.84 12.80 -12.19
N GLN A 304 29.11 13.06 -11.91
CA GLN A 304 30.06 13.65 -12.88
C GLN A 304 30.64 12.60 -13.85
N SER A 305 30.47 11.32 -13.54
CA SER A 305 30.90 10.20 -14.39
C SER A 305 29.97 8.99 -14.28
N LEU A 306 30.08 8.06 -15.24
CA LEU A 306 29.38 6.78 -15.18
C LEU A 306 29.78 5.97 -13.94
N ALA A 307 31.03 6.11 -13.48
CA ALA A 307 31.51 5.41 -12.28
C ALA A 307 30.82 5.94 -11.02
N ASP A 308 30.59 7.25 -10.94
CA ASP A 308 29.90 7.89 -9.80
C ASP A 308 28.45 7.41 -9.72
N TRP A 309 27.75 7.38 -10.86
CA TRP A 309 26.37 6.87 -10.93
C TRP A 309 26.29 5.37 -10.62
N ILE A 310 27.21 4.56 -11.13
CA ILE A 310 27.25 3.14 -10.78
C ILE A 310 27.59 2.96 -9.29
N GLY A 311 28.44 3.82 -8.73
CA GLY A 311 28.81 3.82 -7.31
C GLY A 311 27.60 4.12 -6.41
N SER A 312 26.78 5.11 -6.76
CA SER A 312 25.57 5.46 -6.00
C SER A 312 24.45 4.43 -6.07
N MET A 313 24.52 3.47 -7.00
CA MET A 313 23.57 2.34 -7.06
C MET A 313 24.11 1.07 -6.41
N LYS A 314 25.41 0.98 -6.14
CA LYS A 314 26.06 -0.24 -5.62
C LYS A 314 26.23 -0.16 -4.11
N HIS A 315 25.38 -0.87 -3.35
CA HIS A 315 25.51 -0.93 -1.88
C HIS A 315 25.92 -2.34 -1.39
N PRO A 316 26.91 -2.44 -0.48
CA PRO A 316 27.21 -3.68 0.23
C PRO A 316 26.03 -4.03 1.14
N GLY A 317 25.12 -4.89 0.70
CA GLY A 317 23.91 -5.26 1.44
C GLY A 317 22.63 -5.25 0.62
N ALA A 318 22.65 -4.70 -0.60
CA ALA A 318 21.50 -4.71 -1.49
C ALA A 318 21.00 -6.14 -1.75
N LYS A 319 19.75 -6.42 -1.36
CA LYS A 319 19.04 -7.67 -1.68
C LYS A 319 18.23 -7.47 -2.96
N GLY A 320 18.86 -7.70 -4.11
CA GLY A 320 18.25 -7.55 -5.43
C GLY A 320 19.27 -7.76 -6.55
N PHE A 321 18.81 -7.89 -7.80
CA PHE A 321 19.70 -7.91 -8.98
C PHE A 321 20.15 -6.51 -9.43
N TRP A 322 19.92 -5.50 -8.56
CA TRP A 322 20.30 -4.11 -8.71
C TRP A 322 20.84 -3.65 -7.36
#